data_AF-A0A1F5SWM7-F1
#
_entry.id   AF-A0A1F5SWM7-F1
#
_cell.length_a   1.000
_cell.length_b   1.000
_cell.length_c   1.000
_cell.angle_alpha   90.00
_cell.angle_beta   90.00
_cell.angle_gamma   90.00
#
_symmetry.space_group_name_H-M   'P 1'
#
loop_
_entity.id
_entity.type
_entity.pdbx_description
1 polymer ?
#
loop_
_entity_poly.entity_id
_entity_poly.type
_entity_poly.pdbx_seq_one_letter_code
_entity_poly.pdbx_strand_id
1 'polypeptide(L)'
;MVSKRKTFTVYRVFIHCKIIKRYNHKGKGELTMKSEFKLIRRLKWEEVFLFWYLNEGENPSWQKLAMERGFASWAEWRLCGYADRFDCMNADWGLYQIDKPAEVIAGMYGGPFRTWIEKYYGGEVTKKFVELAEMSEIVAIPTIQAMKNNFPDSKVITVLTVGGKNFVIEGMHRSCALALMNHEGRELDKPLILAIGKSKLEFLPTVGRNTA
;
A
#
# COMPACT_ATOMS: atom_id res chain seq x y z
N MET A 1 -1.11 31.09 -11.83
CA MET A 1 -0.02 30.26 -12.39
C MET A 1 0.34 29.17 -11.40
N VAL A 2 -0.12 27.94 -11.64
CA VAL A 2 0.14 26.81 -10.73
C VAL A 2 1.54 26.25 -10.97
N SER A 3 2.29 26.12 -9.89
CA SER A 3 3.73 25.85 -9.80
C SER A 3 4.17 24.55 -10.47
N LYS A 4 5.00 24.68 -11.52
CA LYS A 4 5.75 23.59 -12.17
C LYS A 4 6.96 23.08 -11.36
N ARG A 5 7.14 23.49 -10.09
CA ARG A 5 8.35 23.14 -9.29
C ARG A 5 8.24 21.85 -8.48
N LYS A 6 7.07 21.24 -8.33
CA LYS A 6 6.86 20.11 -7.39
C LYS A 6 7.32 18.74 -7.91
N THR A 7 7.37 18.53 -9.22
CA THR A 7 7.79 17.25 -9.81
C THR A 7 9.29 16.98 -9.68
N PHE A 8 10.12 18.01 -9.52
CA PHE A 8 11.59 17.87 -9.51
C PHE A 8 12.16 17.24 -8.22
N THR A 9 11.45 17.32 -7.09
CA THR A 9 11.97 16.84 -5.80
C THR A 9 11.99 15.31 -5.71
N VAL A 10 10.98 14.64 -6.29
CA VAL A 10 10.88 13.18 -6.28
C VAL A 10 12.05 12.55 -7.06
N TYR A 11 12.41 13.12 -8.21
CA TYR A 11 13.54 12.64 -9.02
C TYR A 11 14.89 12.76 -8.32
N ARG A 12 15.10 13.74 -7.41
CA ARG A 12 16.36 13.87 -6.67
C ARG A 12 16.56 12.80 -5.61
N VAL A 13 15.49 12.26 -5.01
CA VAL A 13 15.60 11.17 -4.03
C VAL A 13 16.07 9.88 -4.71
N PHE A 14 15.62 9.61 -5.94
CA PHE A 14 16.10 8.47 -6.75
C PHE A 14 17.60 8.56 -7.10
N ILE A 15 18.25 9.73 -6.95
CA ILE A 15 19.68 9.90 -7.27
C ILE A 15 20.58 9.49 -6.08
N HIS A 16 20.07 9.49 -4.84
CA HIS A 16 20.86 9.04 -3.68
C HIS A 16 20.79 7.53 -3.43
N CYS A 17 19.71 6.86 -3.84
CA CYS A 17 19.71 5.40 -4.00
C CYS A 17 20.27 5.05 -5.38
N LYS A 18 21.58 4.80 -5.47
CA LYS A 18 22.21 4.25 -6.70
C LYS A 18 21.57 2.92 -7.08
N ILE A 19 20.53 2.90 -7.91
CA ILE A 19 20.18 1.83 -8.87
C ILE A 19 19.19 2.44 -9.87
N ILE A 20 19.66 2.78 -11.07
CA ILE A 20 18.82 2.87 -12.27
C ILE A 20 19.36 1.81 -13.22
N LYS A 21 18.78 0.60 -13.19
CA LYS A 21 18.95 -0.36 -14.28
C LYS A 21 17.75 -0.23 -15.21
N ARG A 22 17.99 0.18 -16.45
CA ARG A 22 16.99 0.13 -17.53
C ARG A 22 16.67 -1.33 -17.83
N TYR A 23 15.42 -1.73 -17.67
CA TYR A 23 14.95 -3.03 -18.13
C TYR A 23 13.84 -2.88 -19.18
N ASN A 24 14.05 -3.58 -20.29
CA ASN A 24 13.08 -3.89 -21.32
C ASN A 24 12.50 -5.26 -20.99
N HIS A 25 11.18 -5.41 -20.91
CA HIS A 25 10.57 -6.74 -20.82
C HIS A 25 9.32 -6.85 -21.70
N LYS A 26 9.40 -7.77 -22.68
CA LYS A 26 8.28 -8.37 -23.41
C LYS A 26 7.97 -9.75 -22.80
N GLY A 27 6.69 -10.10 -22.70
CA GLY A 27 6.17 -11.45 -22.36
C GLY A 27 5.18 -11.38 -21.18
N LYS A 28 3.86 -11.26 -21.39
CA LYS A 28 2.85 -12.29 -21.72
C LYS A 28 2.76 -13.45 -20.70
N GLY A 29 1.78 -13.31 -19.81
CA GLY A 29 1.26 -14.28 -18.86
C GLY A 29 0.06 -13.64 -18.17
N GLU A 30 -1.10 -13.64 -18.84
CA GLU A 30 -2.30 -12.96 -18.36
C GLU A 30 -3.02 -13.86 -17.33
N LEU A 31 -2.55 -13.80 -16.08
CA LEU A 31 -3.33 -14.23 -14.94
C LEU A 31 -4.64 -13.43 -14.92
N THR A 32 -5.75 -14.11 -15.20
CA THR A 32 -7.13 -13.61 -15.11
C THR A 32 -7.42 -13.21 -13.68
N MET A 33 -7.26 -11.93 -13.38
CA MET A 33 -7.85 -11.33 -12.18
C MET A 33 -9.37 -11.50 -12.30
N LYS A 34 -10.03 -11.90 -11.21
CA LYS A 34 -11.50 -12.03 -11.16
C LYS A 34 -12.17 -10.75 -11.71
N SER A 35 -13.40 -10.88 -12.19
CA SER A 35 -14.25 -9.82 -12.77
C SER A 35 -14.41 -8.55 -11.92
N GLU A 36 -13.90 -8.55 -10.69
CA GLU A 36 -13.95 -7.47 -9.71
C GLU A 36 -12.95 -6.32 -9.98
N PHE A 37 -11.89 -6.55 -10.77
CA PHE A 37 -10.86 -5.54 -11.04
C PHE A 37 -10.91 -5.04 -12.49
N LYS A 38 -11.23 -3.77 -12.69
CA LYS A 38 -11.17 -3.10 -13.99
C LYS A 38 -9.84 -2.38 -14.17
N LEU A 39 -8.97 -2.89 -15.04
CA LEU A 39 -7.72 -2.21 -15.39
C LEU A 39 -8.01 -0.88 -16.08
N ILE A 40 -7.51 0.22 -15.52
CA ILE A 40 -7.57 1.55 -16.13
C ILE A 40 -6.36 1.75 -17.04
N ARG A 41 -5.15 1.54 -16.50
CA ARG A 41 -3.87 1.69 -17.24
C ARG A 41 -2.72 1.01 -16.52
N ARG A 42 -1.61 0.80 -17.22
CA ARG A 42 -0.34 0.39 -16.61
C ARG A 42 0.32 1.56 -15.86
N LEU A 43 1.10 1.22 -14.84
CA LEU A 43 1.86 2.16 -14.02
C LEU A 43 3.35 1.80 -14.07
N LYS A 44 4.20 2.80 -13.86
CA LYS A 44 5.58 2.58 -13.42
C LYS A 44 5.66 2.65 -11.90
N TRP A 45 6.69 2.03 -11.32
CA TRP A 45 6.92 2.05 -9.88
C TRP A 45 6.99 3.48 -9.32
N GLU A 46 7.60 4.42 -10.03
CA GLU A 46 7.74 5.81 -9.59
C GLU A 46 6.37 6.51 -9.43
N GLU A 47 5.38 6.14 -10.25
CA GLU A 47 4.01 6.65 -10.10
C GLU A 47 3.35 6.07 -8.85
N VAL A 48 3.58 4.79 -8.55
CA VAL A 48 3.07 4.14 -7.35
C VAL A 48 3.68 4.76 -6.10
N PHE A 49 5.00 4.98 -6.10
CA PHE A 49 5.69 5.63 -5.01
C PHE A 49 5.23 7.08 -4.81
N LEU A 50 4.87 7.79 -5.88
CA LEU A 50 4.27 9.12 -5.77
C LEU A 50 2.93 9.06 -5.02
N PHE A 51 2.11 8.03 -5.20
CA PHE A 51 0.89 7.87 -4.39
C PHE A 51 1.22 7.73 -2.90
N TRP A 52 2.24 6.97 -2.54
CA TRP A 52 2.67 6.85 -1.14
C TRP A 52 3.10 8.20 -0.59
N TYR A 53 3.87 8.96 -1.38
CA TYR A 53 4.32 10.29 -0.98
C TYR A 53 3.16 11.26 -0.78
N LEU A 54 2.17 11.27 -1.68
CA LEU A 54 0.96 12.09 -1.56
C LEU A 54 0.04 11.64 -0.42
N ASN A 55 0.15 10.39 0.01
CA ASN A 55 -0.64 9.85 1.12
C ASN A 55 0.01 10.17 2.48
N GLU A 56 1.33 10.06 2.58
CA GLU A 56 2.05 10.08 3.86
C GLU A 56 3.27 11.00 3.89
N GLY A 57 3.96 11.18 2.76
CA GLY A 57 5.28 11.77 2.70
C GLY A 57 5.35 13.25 3.08
N GLU A 58 4.25 13.99 2.98
CA GLU A 58 4.18 15.38 3.45
C GLU A 58 3.81 15.50 4.95
N ASN A 59 3.46 14.40 5.62
CA ASN A 59 3.07 14.42 7.03
C ASN A 59 4.30 14.61 7.94
N PRO A 60 4.35 15.68 8.77
CA PRO A 60 5.47 15.94 9.66
C PRO A 60 5.75 14.80 10.66
N SER A 61 4.73 14.12 11.15
CA SER A 61 4.90 13.00 12.09
C SER A 61 5.61 11.81 11.44
N TRP A 62 5.34 11.55 10.15
CA TRP A 62 6.02 10.48 9.41
C TRP A 62 7.46 10.85 9.06
N GLN A 63 7.73 12.12 8.75
CA GLN A 63 9.09 12.62 8.57
C GLN A 63 9.89 12.52 9.87
N LYS A 64 9.32 12.94 10.99
CA LYS A 64 9.95 12.84 12.31
C LYS A 64 10.27 11.39 12.67
N LEU A 65 9.31 10.48 12.49
CA LEU A 65 9.51 9.06 12.77
C LEU A 65 10.61 8.44 11.89
N ALA A 66 10.74 8.85 10.63
CA ALA A 66 11.81 8.40 9.76
C ALA A 66 13.19 8.81 10.32
N MET A 67 13.33 10.06 10.75
CA MET A 67 14.56 10.58 11.36
C MET A 67 14.89 9.88 12.69
N GLU A 68 13.89 9.66 13.54
CA GLU A 68 14.06 8.91 14.80
C GLU A 68 14.52 7.46 14.56
N ARG A 69 14.20 6.89 13.39
CA ARG A 69 14.63 5.56 12.97
C ARG A 69 15.98 5.55 12.23
N GLY A 70 16.65 6.69 12.13
CA GLY A 70 17.98 6.82 11.54
C GLY A 70 18.01 7.07 10.03
N PHE A 71 16.87 7.38 9.40
CA PHE A 71 16.81 7.72 7.98
C PHE A 71 16.85 9.24 7.78
N ALA A 72 17.43 9.70 6.68
CA ALA A 72 17.49 11.13 6.35
C ALA A 72 16.12 11.71 5.97
N SER A 73 15.17 10.87 5.53
CA SER A 73 13.81 11.29 5.18
C SER A 73 12.80 10.14 5.19
N TRP A 74 11.51 10.46 5.20
CA TRP A 74 10.45 9.47 4.97
C TRP A 74 10.63 8.71 3.66
N ALA A 75 11.09 9.39 2.60
CA ALA A 75 11.22 8.77 1.29
C ALA A 75 12.32 7.71 1.28
N GLU A 76 13.48 8.02 1.85
CA GLU A 76 14.55 7.04 2.06
C GLU A 76 14.08 5.87 2.93
N TRP A 77 13.38 6.16 4.03
CA TRP A 77 12.82 5.14 4.91
C TRP A 77 11.88 4.19 4.16
N ARG A 78 10.96 4.71 3.34
CA ARG A 78 10.04 3.88 2.55
C ARG A 78 10.73 3.13 1.41
N LEU A 79 11.70 3.75 0.73
CA LEU A 79 12.42 3.10 -0.37
C LEU A 79 13.28 1.95 0.16
N CYS A 80 14.15 2.21 1.13
CA CYS A 80 15.12 1.23 1.64
C CYS A 80 14.47 0.23 2.62
N GLY A 81 13.57 0.71 3.49
CA GLY A 81 12.98 -0.12 4.55
C GLY A 81 11.82 -0.99 4.11
N TYR A 82 11.19 -0.68 2.97
CA TYR A 82 9.95 -1.32 2.53
C TYR A 82 9.99 -1.70 1.04
N ALA A 83 10.09 -0.71 0.14
CA ALA A 83 9.92 -0.94 -1.29
C ALA A 83 10.96 -1.89 -1.88
N ASP A 84 12.23 -1.76 -1.48
CA ASP A 84 13.31 -2.65 -1.89
C ASP A 84 13.05 -4.10 -1.44
N ARG A 85 12.66 -4.28 -0.17
CA ARG A 85 12.36 -5.61 0.41
C ARG A 85 11.14 -6.27 -0.24
N PHE A 86 10.16 -5.48 -0.66
CA PHE A 86 8.99 -5.95 -1.37
C PHE A 86 9.19 -6.13 -2.87
N ASP A 87 10.42 -5.89 -3.36
CA ASP A 87 10.78 -5.93 -4.78
C ASP A 87 9.83 -5.08 -5.66
N CYS A 88 9.41 -3.93 -5.12
CA CYS A 88 8.39 -3.10 -5.76
C CYS A 88 8.84 -2.56 -7.12
N MET A 89 10.13 -2.36 -7.33
CA MET A 89 10.67 -1.86 -8.60
C MET A 89 10.52 -2.86 -9.75
N ASN A 90 10.47 -4.16 -9.46
CA ASN A 90 10.39 -5.21 -10.48
C ASN A 90 8.98 -5.82 -10.64
N ALA A 91 8.01 -5.35 -9.87
CA ALA A 91 6.61 -5.77 -10.01
C ALA A 91 5.95 -5.17 -11.27
N ASP A 92 5.03 -5.91 -11.89
CA ASP A 92 4.21 -5.43 -13.00
C ASP A 92 2.99 -4.67 -12.45
N TRP A 93 3.04 -3.34 -12.52
CA TRP A 93 2.05 -2.46 -11.92
C TRP A 93 0.93 -2.06 -12.88
N GLY A 94 -0.29 -2.04 -12.34
CA GLY A 94 -1.46 -1.43 -12.99
C GLY A 94 -2.30 -0.62 -12.01
N LEU A 95 -2.99 0.37 -12.54
CA LEU A 95 -4.02 1.14 -11.85
C LEU A 95 -5.38 0.48 -12.16
N TYR A 96 -6.09 0.07 -11.13
CA TYR A 96 -7.35 -0.65 -11.23
C TYR A 96 -8.46 0.10 -10.51
N GLN A 97 -9.68 -0.04 -11.00
CA GLN A 97 -10.90 0.34 -10.29
C GLN A 97 -11.59 -0.92 -9.76
N ILE A 98 -12.16 -0.80 -8.57
CA ILE A 98 -13.08 -1.77 -7.98
C ILE A 98 -14.39 -1.08 -7.61
N ASP A 99 -15.52 -1.74 -7.88
CA ASP A 99 -16.86 -1.16 -7.68
C ASP A 99 -17.50 -1.53 -6.34
N LYS A 100 -16.95 -2.55 -5.65
CA LYS A 100 -17.33 -2.96 -4.29
C LYS A 100 -16.14 -2.94 -3.34
N PRO A 101 -15.66 -1.75 -2.92
CA PRO A 101 -14.40 -1.62 -2.20
C PRO A 101 -14.36 -2.37 -0.87
N ALA A 102 -15.42 -2.30 -0.06
CA ALA A 102 -15.49 -2.92 1.25
C ALA A 102 -15.43 -4.44 1.14
N GLU A 103 -16.25 -5.03 0.26
CA GLU A 103 -16.27 -6.48 0.00
C GLU A 103 -14.88 -6.99 -0.47
N VAL A 104 -14.32 -6.34 -1.49
CA VAL A 104 -13.05 -6.75 -2.11
C VAL A 104 -11.87 -6.59 -1.14
N ILE A 105 -11.78 -5.47 -0.42
CA ILE A 105 -10.66 -5.21 0.49
C ILE A 105 -10.72 -6.09 1.74
N ALA A 106 -11.92 -6.41 2.26
CA ALA A 106 -12.07 -7.33 3.38
C ALA A 106 -11.43 -8.70 3.11
N GLY A 107 -11.48 -9.16 1.85
CA GLY A 107 -10.86 -10.42 1.41
C GLY A 107 -9.33 -10.38 1.25
N MET A 108 -8.70 -9.20 1.29
CA MET A 108 -7.25 -9.06 1.14
C MET A 108 -6.50 -9.26 2.47
N TYR A 109 -5.20 -9.52 2.37
CA TYR A 109 -4.29 -9.59 3.51
C TYR A 109 -3.66 -8.24 3.82
N GLY A 110 -3.49 -7.95 5.10
CA GLY A 110 -2.59 -6.91 5.55
C GLY A 110 -1.12 -7.30 5.30
N GLY A 111 -0.31 -6.33 4.89
CA GLY A 111 1.12 -6.54 4.67
C GLY A 111 1.87 -6.92 5.96
N PRO A 112 3.02 -7.59 5.84
CA PRO A 112 3.81 -8.10 6.97
C PRO A 112 4.61 -6.99 7.66
N PHE A 113 3.89 -6.01 8.20
CA PHE A 113 4.45 -4.88 8.93
C PHE A 113 4.66 -5.28 10.38
N ARG A 114 5.90 -5.17 10.88
CA ARG A 114 6.26 -5.54 12.25
C ARG A 114 5.26 -5.04 13.30
N THR A 115 4.91 -3.75 13.28
CA THR A 115 3.98 -3.16 14.25
C THR A 115 2.57 -3.74 14.16
N TRP A 116 2.12 -4.16 12.98
CA TRP A 116 0.83 -4.84 12.82
C TRP A 116 0.89 -6.30 13.28
N ILE A 117 1.99 -6.99 12.97
CA ILE A 117 2.25 -8.36 13.43
C ILE A 117 2.22 -8.42 14.97
N GLU A 118 3.02 -7.57 15.61
CA GLU A 118 3.18 -7.52 17.07
C GLU A 118 1.87 -7.18 17.80
N LYS A 119 1.03 -6.33 17.20
CA LYS A 119 -0.17 -5.81 17.88
C LYS A 119 -1.46 -6.56 17.55
N TYR A 120 -1.61 -7.04 16.31
CA TYR A 120 -2.92 -7.41 15.78
C TYR A 120 -2.95 -8.79 15.10
N TYR A 121 -1.80 -9.35 14.70
CA TYR A 121 -1.82 -10.61 13.94
C TYR A 121 -1.77 -11.86 14.81
N GLY A 122 -1.62 -11.73 16.13
CA GLY A 122 -1.70 -12.87 17.05
C GLY A 122 -0.63 -13.94 16.81
N GLY A 123 0.58 -13.51 16.41
CA GLY A 123 1.70 -14.40 16.08
C GLY A 123 1.83 -14.75 14.59
N GLU A 124 0.84 -14.43 13.77
CA GLU A 124 0.91 -14.62 12.31
C GLU A 124 1.67 -13.49 11.60
N VAL A 125 2.22 -13.79 10.42
CA VAL A 125 2.98 -12.81 9.62
C VAL A 125 2.06 -11.87 8.82
N THR A 126 0.87 -12.34 8.45
CA THR A 126 -0.16 -11.57 7.74
C THR A 126 -1.53 -12.03 8.19
N LYS A 127 -2.52 -11.14 8.20
CA LYS A 127 -3.92 -11.46 8.56
C LYS A 127 -4.87 -10.83 7.55
N LYS A 128 -6.03 -11.43 7.26
CA LYS A 128 -7.03 -10.81 6.37
C LYS A 128 -7.71 -9.64 7.06
N PHE A 129 -8.15 -8.66 6.26
CA PHE A 129 -8.85 -7.52 6.83
C PHE A 129 -10.22 -7.87 7.42
N VAL A 130 -10.91 -8.88 6.87
CA VAL A 130 -12.16 -9.40 7.47
C VAL A 130 -11.95 -9.92 8.89
N GLU A 131 -10.83 -10.60 9.15
CA GLU A 131 -10.47 -11.11 10.49
C GLU A 131 -10.07 -9.96 11.42
N LEU A 132 -9.38 -8.94 10.89
CA LEU A 132 -9.04 -7.74 11.67
C LEU A 132 -10.28 -6.92 12.07
N ALA A 133 -11.34 -6.95 11.26
CA ALA A 133 -12.58 -6.22 11.52
C ALA A 133 -13.34 -6.77 12.74
N GLU A 134 -13.12 -8.04 13.11
CA GLU A 134 -13.72 -8.68 14.29
C GLU A 134 -13.01 -8.33 15.60
N MET A 135 -11.80 -7.75 15.52
CA MET A 135 -10.97 -7.46 16.69
C MET A 135 -11.39 -6.15 17.37
N SER A 136 -11.78 -6.23 18.64
CA SER A 136 -12.22 -5.06 19.41
C SER A 136 -11.17 -3.93 19.46
N GLU A 137 -9.89 -4.28 19.47
CA GLU A 137 -8.76 -3.34 19.49
C GLU A 137 -8.62 -2.59 18.16
N ILE A 138 -8.99 -3.21 17.04
CA ILE A 138 -9.02 -2.55 15.71
C ILE A 138 -10.25 -1.66 15.60
N VAL A 139 -11.41 -2.17 16.03
CA VAL A 139 -12.68 -1.42 16.06
C VAL A 139 -12.52 -0.14 16.90
N ALA A 140 -11.77 -0.19 18.00
CA ALA A 140 -11.59 0.96 18.88
C ALA A 140 -10.62 2.04 18.34
N ILE A 141 -9.88 1.81 17.25
CA ILE A 141 -8.87 2.77 16.76
C ILE A 141 -9.55 4.03 16.20
N PRO A 142 -9.35 5.23 16.80
CA PRO A 142 -10.06 6.44 16.38
C PRO A 142 -9.83 6.82 14.92
N THR A 143 -8.62 6.62 14.40
CA THR A 143 -8.29 6.90 13.00
C THR A 143 -9.06 6.00 12.04
N ILE A 144 -9.25 4.74 12.38
CA ILE A 144 -10.01 3.79 11.54
C ILE A 144 -11.49 4.16 11.58
N GLN A 145 -12.05 4.45 12.77
CA GLN A 145 -13.44 4.89 12.90
C GLN A 145 -13.71 6.20 12.14
N ALA A 146 -12.80 7.16 12.20
CA ALA A 146 -12.90 8.40 11.44
C ALA A 146 -12.93 8.13 9.93
N MET A 147 -12.06 7.25 9.42
CA MET A 147 -12.04 6.86 8.00
C MET A 147 -13.27 6.04 7.60
N LYS A 148 -13.81 5.20 8.47
CA LYS A 148 -15.04 4.41 8.22
C LYS A 148 -16.25 5.33 8.00
N ASN A 149 -16.31 6.43 8.77
CA ASN A 149 -17.41 7.38 8.72
C ASN A 149 -17.22 8.46 7.64
N ASN A 150 -15.97 8.80 7.32
CA ASN A 150 -15.62 9.79 6.30
C ASN A 150 -14.40 9.30 5.52
N PHE A 151 -14.64 8.40 4.56
CA PHE A 151 -13.55 7.76 3.83
C PHE A 151 -12.83 8.78 2.94
N PRO A 152 -11.50 8.88 2.99
CA PRO A 152 -10.78 9.92 2.30
C PRO A 152 -10.85 9.75 0.78
N ASP A 153 -11.36 10.78 0.11
CA ASP A 153 -11.44 10.86 -1.34
C ASP A 153 -10.04 10.84 -1.97
N SER A 154 -9.94 10.32 -3.19
CA SER A 154 -8.76 10.39 -4.07
C SER A 154 -7.49 9.64 -3.60
N LYS A 155 -7.55 8.89 -2.51
CA LYS A 155 -6.40 8.14 -1.99
C LYS A 155 -6.33 6.74 -2.60
N VAL A 156 -5.25 6.46 -3.31
CA VAL A 156 -4.95 5.14 -3.87
C VAL A 156 -4.44 4.23 -2.75
N ILE A 157 -4.95 3.00 -2.67
CA ILE A 157 -4.39 1.92 -1.84
C ILE A 157 -3.45 1.09 -2.72
N THR A 158 -2.29 0.72 -2.16
CA THR A 158 -1.30 -0.07 -2.90
C THR A 158 -1.33 -1.52 -2.47
N VAL A 159 -1.41 -2.42 -3.44
CA VAL A 159 -1.52 -3.86 -3.26
C VAL A 159 -0.40 -4.56 -4.03
N LEU A 160 0.20 -5.58 -3.43
CA LEU A 160 1.04 -6.55 -4.15
C LEU A 160 0.34 -7.89 -4.22
N THR A 161 0.30 -8.46 -5.42
CA THR A 161 -0.09 -9.86 -5.63
C THR A 161 1.16 -10.74 -5.57
N VAL A 162 1.20 -11.66 -4.60
CA VAL A 162 2.31 -12.59 -4.34
C VAL A 162 1.71 -13.98 -4.14
N GLY A 163 2.19 -14.98 -4.91
CA GLY A 163 1.68 -16.35 -4.79
C GLY A 163 0.14 -16.48 -4.96
N GLY A 164 -0.48 -15.62 -5.78
CA GLY A 164 -1.93 -15.59 -6.00
C GLY A 164 -2.74 -14.91 -4.89
N LYS A 165 -2.10 -14.39 -3.84
CA LYS A 165 -2.74 -13.64 -2.74
C LYS A 165 -2.47 -12.14 -2.89
N ASN A 166 -3.42 -11.32 -2.46
CA ASN A 166 -3.32 -9.85 -2.51
C ASN A 166 -2.99 -9.30 -1.11
N PHE A 167 -1.88 -8.57 -1.02
CA PHE A 167 -1.39 -7.96 0.22
C PHE A 167 -1.42 -6.44 0.10
N VAL A 168 -2.12 -5.76 1.01
CA VAL A 168 -2.07 -4.30 1.09
C VAL A 168 -0.74 -3.88 1.69
N ILE A 169 0.07 -3.18 0.89
CA ILE A 169 1.40 -2.73 1.29
C ILE A 169 1.49 -1.21 1.53
N GLU A 170 0.41 -0.47 1.28
CA GLU A 170 0.21 0.90 1.74
C GLU A 170 -1.30 1.15 1.86
N GLY A 171 -1.73 1.86 2.91
CA GLY A 171 -3.15 2.11 3.17
C GLY A 171 -3.81 1.20 4.21
N MET A 172 -3.04 0.54 5.08
CA MET A 172 -3.54 -0.39 6.11
C MET A 172 -4.76 0.12 6.90
N HIS A 173 -4.74 1.34 7.45
CA HIS A 173 -5.88 1.89 8.21
C HIS A 173 -7.12 2.09 7.33
N ARG A 174 -6.95 2.54 6.08
CA ARG A 174 -8.05 2.68 5.13
C ARG A 174 -8.66 1.32 4.81
N SER A 175 -7.82 0.29 4.65
CA SER A 175 -8.29 -1.07 4.42
C SER A 175 -9.04 -1.66 5.61
N CYS A 176 -8.59 -1.42 6.85
CA CYS A 176 -9.37 -1.78 8.04
C CYS A 176 -10.70 -1.03 8.09
N ALA A 177 -10.75 0.25 7.73
CA ALA A 177 -11.99 1.01 7.70
C ALA A 177 -12.99 0.41 6.71
N LEU A 178 -12.54 0.05 5.50
CA LEU A 178 -13.37 -0.63 4.50
C LEU A 178 -13.84 -2.01 4.98
N ALA A 179 -12.96 -2.79 5.62
CA ALA A 179 -13.37 -4.09 6.14
C ALA A 179 -14.36 -3.99 7.31
N LEU A 180 -14.27 -2.95 8.14
CA LEU A 180 -15.29 -2.66 9.15
C LEU A 180 -16.62 -2.25 8.51
N MET A 181 -16.60 -1.46 7.43
CA MET A 181 -17.83 -1.17 6.67
C MET A 181 -18.47 -2.48 6.17
N ASN A 182 -17.68 -3.36 5.56
CA ASN A 182 -18.17 -4.66 5.09
C ASN A 182 -18.75 -5.51 6.24
N HIS A 183 -18.07 -5.56 7.39
CA HIS A 183 -18.54 -6.27 8.58
C HIS A 183 -19.89 -5.71 9.10
N GLU A 184 -20.12 -4.41 8.96
CA GLU A 184 -21.38 -3.73 9.30
C GLU A 184 -22.45 -3.83 8.20
N GLY A 185 -22.20 -4.58 7.12
CA GLY A 185 -23.12 -4.67 5.97
C GLY A 185 -23.21 -3.37 5.17
N ARG A 186 -22.21 -2.50 5.26
CA ARG A 186 -22.09 -1.23 4.55
C ARG A 186 -21.06 -1.33 3.43
N GLU A 187 -21.24 -0.49 2.41
CA GLU A 187 -20.31 -0.35 1.29
C GLU A 187 -19.94 1.12 1.09
N LEU A 188 -18.78 1.36 0.47
CA LEU A 188 -18.40 2.68 -0.03
C LEU A 188 -19.26 3.00 -1.25
N ASP A 189 -19.91 4.15 -1.24
CA ASP A 189 -20.85 4.62 -2.26
C ASP A 189 -20.21 4.98 -3.61
N LYS A 190 -18.89 4.83 -3.72
CA LYS A 190 -18.10 5.14 -4.91
C LYS A 190 -17.05 4.09 -5.18
N PRO A 191 -16.67 3.90 -6.45
CA PRO A 191 -15.55 3.04 -6.81
C PRO A 191 -14.25 3.48 -6.14
N LEU A 192 -13.38 2.52 -5.85
CA LEU A 192 -12.05 2.77 -5.30
C LEU A 192 -10.98 2.46 -6.33
N ILE A 193 -9.92 3.28 -6.33
CA ILE A 193 -8.75 3.08 -7.18
C ILE A 193 -7.65 2.39 -6.39
N LEU A 194 -7.09 1.32 -6.96
CA LEU A 194 -5.97 0.57 -6.42
C LEU A 194 -4.76 0.62 -7.37
N ALA A 195 -3.57 0.75 -6.81
CA ALA A 195 -2.33 0.42 -7.53
C ALA A 195 -1.95 -1.02 -7.18
N ILE A 196 -2.03 -1.93 -8.14
CA ILE A 196 -1.79 -3.37 -7.93
C ILE A 196 -0.55 -3.80 -8.71
N GLY A 197 0.43 -4.34 -8.01
CA GLY A 197 1.67 -4.86 -8.59
C GLY A 197 1.71 -6.37 -8.53
N LYS A 198 1.93 -7.04 -9.66
CA LYS A 198 2.20 -8.48 -9.69
C LYS A 198 3.68 -8.70 -9.39
N SER A 199 3.99 -9.23 -8.21
CA SER A 199 5.35 -9.50 -7.76
C SER A 199 5.87 -10.83 -8.30
N LYS A 200 7.20 -10.95 -8.40
CA LYS A 200 7.89 -12.21 -8.69
C LYS A 200 8.34 -12.95 -7.41
N LEU A 201 8.15 -12.35 -6.25
CA LEU A 201 8.45 -12.98 -4.97
C LEU A 201 7.55 -14.20 -4.74
N GLU A 202 8.08 -15.19 -4.02
CA GLU A 202 7.30 -16.35 -3.56
C GLU A 202 6.51 -16.02 -2.29
N PHE A 203 7.10 -15.20 -1.41
CA PHE A 203 6.49 -14.71 -0.17
C PHE A 203 6.89 -13.24 0.07
N LEU A 204 6.05 -12.52 0.80
CA LEU A 204 6.31 -11.12 1.14
C LEU A 204 7.09 -11.07 2.47
N PRO A 205 8.32 -10.52 2.51
CA PRO A 205 9.14 -10.52 3.72
C PRO A 205 8.64 -9.52 4.77
N THR A 206 8.89 -9.79 6.05
CA THR A 206 8.56 -8.84 7.13
C THR A 206 9.40 -7.56 7.05
N VAL A 207 8.74 -6.40 7.19
CA VAL A 207 9.37 -5.07 7.13
C VAL A 207 9.08 -4.22 8.37
N GLY A 208 9.81 -3.12 8.53
CA GLY A 208 9.63 -2.19 9.66
C GLY A 208 10.48 -2.49 10.91
N ARG A 209 11.54 -3.30 10.78
CA ARG A 209 12.67 -3.27 11.72
C ARG A 209 13.52 -2.03 11.43
N ASN A 210 14.16 -1.45 12.45
CA ASN A 210 15.23 -0.47 12.22
C ASN A 210 16.31 -1.21 11.43
N THR A 211 16.54 -0.78 10.20
CA THR A 211 17.74 -1.21 9.46
C THR A 211 18.88 -0.37 10.01
N ALA A 212 19.50 -0.88 11.08
CA ALA A 212 20.90 -0.59 11.33
C ALA A 212 21.74 -1.43 10.35
#